data_AF-D3RX69-F1
#
_entry.id   AF-D3RX69-F1
#
_cell.length_a   1.000
_cell.length_b   1.000
_cell.length_c   1.000
_cell.angle_alpha   90.00
_cell.angle_beta   90.00
_cell.angle_gamma   90.00
#
_symmetry.space_group_name_H-M   'P 1'
#
loop_
_entity.id
_entity.type
_entity.pdbx_description
1 polymer ?
#
loop_
_entity_poly.entity_id
_entity_poly.type
_entity_poly.pdbx_seq_one_letter_code
_entity_poly.pdbx_strand_id
1 'polypeptide(L)' 'MEKLKHLLDHWIEHNREHAEKYKEWAEKVRASNPEISEILDRVVEKMEEVEKLLKEAYEKLK' A
#
# COMPACT_ATOMS: atom_id res chain seq x y z
N MET A 1 -5.59 -18.62 -15.05
CA MET A 1 -6.16 -17.83 -13.93
C MET A 1 -5.36 -18.01 -12.65
N GLU A 2 -4.97 -19.23 -12.28
CA GLU A 2 -4.11 -19.50 -11.10
C GLU A 2 -2.86 -18.63 -10.97
N LYS A 3 -2.10 -18.43 -12.06
CA LYS A 3 -0.91 -17.55 -12.03
C LYS A 3 -1.26 -16.10 -11.63
N LEU A 4 -2.36 -15.56 -12.17
CA LEU A 4 -2.79 -14.20 -11.84
C LEU A 4 -3.30 -14.10 -10.40
N LYS A 5 -3.99 -15.13 -9.91
CA LYS A 5 -4.42 -15.23 -8.51
C LYS A 5 -3.23 -15.17 -7.54
N HIS A 6 -2.17 -15.93 -7.82
CA HIS A 6 -0.94 -15.90 -7.02
C HIS A 6 -0.23 -14.53 -7.08
N LEU A 7 -0.20 -13.90 -8.27
CA LEU A 7 0.39 -12.56 -8.41
C LEU A 7 -0.38 -11.50 -7.63
N LEU A 8 -1.72 -11.53 -7.66
CA LEU A 8 -2.55 -10.58 -6.91
C LEU A 8 -2.36 -10.71 -5.40
N ASP A 9 -2.28 -11.95 -4.89
CA ASP A 9 -2.00 -12.22 -3.48
C ASP A 9 -0.65 -11.61 -3.05
N HIS A 10 0.40 -11.88 -3.82
CA HIS A 10 1.73 -11.30 -3.62
C HIS A 10 1.72 -9.77 -3.70
N TRP A 11 1.01 -9.17 -4.66
CA TRP A 11 0.93 -7.71 -4.78
C TRP A 11 0.18 -7.06 -3.61
N ILE A 12 -0.86 -7.70 -3.08
CA ILE A 12 -1.58 -7.24 -1.88
C ILE A 12 -0.64 -7.22 -0.68
N GLU A 13 0.08 -8.32 -0.44
CA GLU A 13 1.06 -8.43 0.65
C GLU A 13 2.16 -7.35 0.52
N HIS A 14 2.77 -7.26 -0.66
CA HIS A 14 3.86 -6.32 -0.91
C HIS A 14 3.43 -4.85 -0.80
N ASN A 15 2.23 -4.52 -1.28
CA ASN A 15 1.66 -3.19 -1.14
C ASN A 15 1.50 -2.81 0.35
N ARG A 16 1.07 -3.76 1.19
CA ARG A 16 0.92 -3.55 2.63
C ARG A 16 2.27 -3.33 3.32
N GLU A 17 3.28 -4.13 3.00
CA GLU A 17 4.65 -3.95 3.53
C GLU A 17 5.24 -2.57 3.17
N HIS A 18 4.97 -2.08 1.96
CA HIS A 18 5.42 -0.76 1.53
C HIS A 18 4.67 0.36 2.24
N ALA A 19 3.35 0.25 2.39
CA ALA A 19 2.55 1.21 3.14
C ALA A 19 3.04 1.34 4.59
N GLU A 20 3.34 0.23 5.27
CA GLU A 20 3.90 0.22 6.62
C GLU A 20 5.26 0.94 6.68
N LYS A 21 6.17 0.63 5.75
CA LYS A 21 7.49 1.30 5.68
C LYS A 21 7.36 2.81 5.45
N TYR A 22 6.45 3.24 4.58
CA TYR A 22 6.24 4.67 4.32
C TYR A 22 5.62 5.38 5.51
N LYS A 23 4.69 4.73 6.21
CA LYS A 23 4.11 5.25 7.45
C LYS A 23 5.16 5.43 8.55
N GLU A 24 6.03 4.44 8.76
CA GLU A 24 7.14 4.57 9.71
C GLU A 24 8.04 5.76 9.39
N TRP A 25 8.34 6.00 8.11
CA TRP A 25 9.16 7.13 7.70
C TRP A 25 8.43 8.46 7.84
N ALA A 26 7.14 8.52 7.54
CA ALA A 26 6.31 9.70 7.79
C ALA A 26 6.40 10.11 9.27
N GLU A 27 6.23 9.15 10.18
CA GLU A 27 6.37 9.37 11.62
C GLU A 27 7.79 9.86 12.01
N LYS A 28 8.85 9.23 11.48
CA LYS A 28 10.25 9.60 11.76
C LYS A 28 10.58 11.03 11.33
N VAL A 29 10.03 11.50 10.21
CA VAL A 29 10.35 12.83 9.66
C VAL A 29 9.35 13.92 10.05
N ARG A 30 8.23 13.57 10.71
CA ARG A 30 7.13 14.50 11.03
C ARG A 30 7.56 15.80 11.70
N ALA A 31 8.53 15.74 12.61
CA ALA A 31 9.03 16.92 13.33
C ALA A 31 10.05 17.74 12.54
N SER A 32 10.85 17.11 11.68
CA SER A 32 11.95 17.76 10.96
C SER A 32 11.56 18.23 9.56
N ASN A 33 10.65 17.52 8.90
CA ASN A 33 10.19 17.76 7.53
C ASN A 33 8.68 17.47 7.43
N PRO A 34 7.82 18.35 7.98
CA PRO A 34 6.37 18.12 8.05
C PRO A 34 5.74 17.95 6.65
N GLU A 35 6.17 18.72 5.66
CA GLU A 35 5.67 18.59 4.27
C GLU A 35 5.98 17.20 3.67
N ILE A 36 7.17 16.64 3.95
CA ILE A 36 7.53 15.29 3.50
C ILE A 36 6.67 14.25 4.22
N SER A 37 6.45 14.41 5.53
CA SER A 37 5.57 13.53 6.30
C SER A 37 4.15 13.51 5.71
N GLU A 38 3.59 14.67 5.37
CA GLU A 38 2.24 14.75 4.79
C GLU A 38 2.18 14.09 3.41
N ILE A 39 3.22 14.23 2.58
CA ILE A 39 3.30 13.53 1.29
C ILE A 39 3.35 12.02 1.51
N LEU A 40 4.13 11.52 2.46
CA LEU A 40 4.22 10.10 2.77
C LEU A 40 2.90 9.55 3.34
N ASP A 41 2.22 10.30 4.21
CA ASP A 41 0.89 9.95 4.72
C ASP A 41 -0.10 9.80 3.54
N ARG A 42 -0.10 10.73 2.58
CA ARG A 42 -0.92 10.64 1.35
C ARG A 42 -0.54 9.46 0.45
N VAL A 43 0.74 9.09 0.39
CA VAL A 43 1.17 7.87 -0.32
C VAL A 43 0.53 6.65 0.33
N VAL A 44 0.59 6.54 1.66
CA VAL A 44 -0.02 5.43 2.42
C VAL A 44 -1.52 5.32 2.14
N GLU A 45 -2.26 6.43 2.17
CA GLU A 45 -3.69 6.47 1.82
C GLU A 45 -3.95 5.92 0.41
N LYS A 46 -3.12 6.30 -0.57
CA LYS A 46 -3.24 5.80 -1.95
C LYS A 46 -2.90 4.32 -2.06
N MET A 47 -1.95 3.83 -1.27
CA MET A 47 -1.65 2.39 -1.22
C MET A 47 -2.83 1.60 -0.64
N GLU A 48 -3.55 2.12 0.34
CA GLU A 48 -4.77 1.47 0.84
C GLU A 48 -5.88 1.39 -0.22
N GLU A 49 -6.03 2.44 -1.05
CA GLU A 49 -6.93 2.42 -2.21
C GLU A 49 -6.52 1.35 -3.23
N VAL A 50 -5.23 1.24 -3.53
CA VAL A 50 -4.68 0.19 -4.42
C VAL A 50 -4.94 -1.19 -3.85
N GLU A 51 -4.71 -1.42 -2.55
CA GLU A 51 -4.96 -2.71 -1.90
C GLU A 51 -6.43 -3.15 -2.04
N LYS A 52 -7.38 -2.22 -1.87
CA LYS A 52 -8.82 -2.49 -2.04
C LYS A 52 -9.13 -2.93 -3.47
N LEU A 53 -8.57 -2.26 -4.48
CA LEU A 53 -8.76 -2.62 -5.88
C LEU A 53 -8.15 -3.98 -6.23
N LEU A 54 -6.95 -4.27 -5.69
CA LEU A 54 -6.31 -5.58 -5.88
C LEU A 54 -7.12 -6.70 -5.25
N LYS A 55 -7.67 -6.49 -4.04
CA LYS A 55 -8.58 -7.44 -3.38
C LYS A 55 -9.86 -7.65 -4.18
N GLU A 56 -10.46 -6.58 -4.68
CA GLU A 56 -11.64 -6.70 -5.55
C GLU A 56 -11.33 -7.53 -6.80
N ALA A 57 -10.18 -7.30 -7.45
CA ALA A 57 -9.76 -8.10 -8.59
C ALA A 57 -9.55 -9.58 -8.22
N TYR A 58 -8.92 -9.85 -7.07
CA TYR A 58 -8.72 -11.21 -6.55
C TYR A 58 -10.06 -11.92 -6.31
N GLU A 59 -11.04 -11.24 -5.70
CA GLU A 59 -12.37 -11.80 -5.41
C GLU A 59 -13.20 -12.09 -6.66
N LYS A 60 -13.02 -11.30 -7.73
CA LYS A 60 -13.69 -11.52 -9.03
C LYS A 60 -13.07 -12.64 -9.86
N LEU A 61 -11.87 -13.11 -9.52
CA LEU A 61 -11.20 -14.24 -10.18
C LEU A 61 -11.71 -15.62 -9.73
N LYS A 62 -12.85 -15.67 -9.03
CA LYS A 62 -13.56 -16.92 -8.71
C LYS A 62 -13.87 -17.75 -9.94
#